data_AF-A0A8T2YQJ3-F1
#
_entry.id   AF-A0A8T2YQJ3-F1
#
_cell.length_a   1.000
_cell.length_b   1.000
_cell.length_c   1.000
_cell.angle_alpha   90.00
_cell.angle_beta   90.00
_cell.angle_gamma   90.00
#
_symmetry.space_group_name_H-M   'P 1'
#
loop_
_entity.id
_entity.type
_entity.pdbx_description
1 polymer ?
#
loop_
_entity_poly.entity_id
_entity_poly.type
_entity_poly.pdbx_seq_one_letter_code
_entity_poly.pdbx_strand_id
1 'polypeptide(L)'
;MSCMRILMCFSILQVPRCRTHTLANFWWESSRSLNRTCGKNSSFRLLGSKANGMEGGYSKRWIRRPVSTKTGGESQTTRKSKSTTIGHEILDETFSTRSTLNIKKTEVSDFHRNQYCDIQQKIAENEDIAKLVTVIVFDIETTGFSRQNERIIEIALQDLQGGENSTFQTLVNPGRHVTNSDIHHITTHMVCRPDVPRMEELIPILLQYVKSRQKPGGYVMFVAHNARNFDVPFLVNEFGRHHFEIPQNWLFVDTRPLAREVLKMEGLKVTSGTSLEALCKKYNIQFVGKAHRAMADVTALSLVLQRLTFDLKLPLSGLIARHFTPSELTSAKKKK
;
A
#
# COMPACT_ATOMS: atom_id res chain seq x y z
N MET A 1 29.05 25.61 -46.70
CA MET A 1 29.08 24.89 -45.40
C MET A 1 27.94 25.43 -44.55
N SER A 2 27.08 24.59 -43.97
CA SER A 2 26.01 25.05 -43.07
C SER A 2 25.95 24.14 -41.84
N CYS A 3 25.98 24.74 -40.64
CA CYS A 3 26.14 24.01 -39.39
C CYS A 3 24.78 23.71 -38.75
N MET A 4 24.27 22.49 -38.96
CA MET A 4 23.00 22.07 -38.36
C MET A 4 23.18 21.74 -36.88
N ARG A 5 22.83 22.68 -35.99
CA ARG A 5 22.84 22.47 -34.54
C ARG A 5 21.77 21.44 -34.14
N ILE A 6 22.20 20.25 -33.75
CA ILE A 6 21.32 19.21 -33.19
C ILE A 6 20.90 19.65 -31.78
N LEU A 7 19.60 19.84 -31.57
CA LEU A 7 19.03 20.18 -30.26
C LEU A 7 18.83 18.90 -29.44
N MET A 8 19.69 18.64 -28.46
CA MET A 8 19.55 17.49 -27.56
C MET A 8 18.50 17.75 -26.49
N CYS A 9 17.29 17.24 -26.68
CA CYS A 9 16.25 17.18 -25.65
C CYS A 9 16.50 16.00 -24.72
N PHE A 10 16.59 16.25 -23.41
CA PHE A 10 16.80 15.20 -22.40
C PHE A 10 15.50 14.40 -22.15
N SER A 11 15.57 13.07 -22.27
CA SER A 11 14.49 12.17 -21.84
C SER A 11 14.48 12.04 -20.31
N ILE A 12 13.43 12.56 -19.67
CA ILE A 12 13.29 12.62 -18.20
C ILE A 12 12.94 11.25 -17.57
N LEU A 13 12.57 10.24 -18.38
CA LEU A 13 12.18 8.90 -17.93
C LEU A 13 13.26 7.84 -18.25
N GLN A 14 14.43 7.94 -17.62
CA GLN A 14 15.38 6.82 -17.58
C GLN A 14 15.03 5.88 -16.42
N VAL A 15 14.33 4.76 -16.71
CA VAL A 15 14.04 3.72 -15.72
C VAL A 15 15.28 2.86 -15.47
N PRO A 16 15.80 2.78 -14.22
CA PRO A 16 16.93 1.90 -13.91
C PRO A 16 16.55 0.42 -14.01
N ARG A 17 17.46 -0.41 -14.54
CA ARG A 17 17.32 -1.88 -14.55
C ARG A 17 17.64 -2.47 -13.17
N CYS A 18 16.71 -2.38 -12.23
CA CYS A 18 16.81 -3.01 -10.91
C CYS A 18 16.29 -4.46 -10.93
N ARG A 19 16.84 -5.31 -10.06
CA ARG A 19 16.43 -6.72 -9.91
C ARG A 19 15.10 -6.84 -9.17
N THR A 20 14.33 -7.87 -9.51
CA THR A 20 13.16 -8.28 -8.71
C THR A 20 13.61 -8.88 -7.38
N HIS A 21 13.06 -8.40 -6.26
CA HIS A 21 13.28 -8.94 -4.94
C HIS A 21 11.93 -9.24 -4.26
N THR A 22 11.69 -10.50 -3.93
CA THR A 22 10.47 -10.96 -3.24
C THR A 22 10.60 -10.70 -1.74
N LEU A 23 10.03 -9.60 -1.25
CA LEU A 23 10.13 -9.19 0.15
C LEU A 23 8.84 -9.40 0.93
N ALA A 24 8.61 -10.64 1.39
CA ALA A 24 7.48 -10.99 2.27
C ALA A 24 7.83 -10.93 3.78
N ASN A 25 9.11 -11.06 4.15
CA ASN A 25 9.52 -11.49 5.50
C ASN A 25 10.47 -10.51 6.24
N PHE A 26 10.30 -9.19 6.13
CA PHE A 26 11.24 -8.22 6.77
C PHE A 26 10.63 -7.06 7.58
N TRP A 27 9.31 -7.05 7.81
CA TRP A 27 8.61 -5.95 8.50
C TRP A 27 8.09 -6.31 9.90
N TRP A 28 8.95 -6.89 10.75
CA TRP A 28 8.64 -7.08 12.19
C TRP A 28 9.72 -6.52 13.14
N GLU A 29 11.00 -6.53 12.75
CA GLU A 29 12.11 -6.14 13.64
C GLU A 29 12.74 -4.78 13.30
N SER A 30 11.94 -3.70 13.40
CA SER A 30 12.51 -2.37 13.64
C SER A 30 11.53 -1.43 14.36
N SER A 31 11.42 -1.62 15.67
CA SER A 31 11.02 -0.55 16.59
C SER A 31 11.85 -0.65 17.87
N ARG A 32 12.14 0.50 18.50
CA ARG A 32 13.01 0.69 19.67
C ARG A 32 14.52 0.57 19.43
N SER A 33 15.16 1.68 19.07
CA SER A 33 16.36 2.13 19.78
C SER A 33 16.60 3.62 19.58
N LEU A 34 16.51 4.40 20.67
CA LEU A 34 17.09 5.74 20.74
C LEU A 34 17.58 5.99 22.17
N ASN A 35 18.89 5.78 22.33
CA ASN A 35 19.79 6.16 23.43
C ASN A 35 19.20 6.44 24.84
N ARG A 36 19.66 5.64 25.81
CA ARG A 36 20.34 6.21 26.99
C ARG A 36 21.41 5.28 27.55
N THR A 37 22.51 5.87 27.99
CA THR A 37 23.69 5.19 28.54
C THR A 37 23.64 5.13 30.07
N CYS A 38 23.82 3.94 30.64
CA CYS A 38 24.81 3.65 31.69
C CYS A 38 24.81 2.12 31.94
N GLY A 39 25.95 1.55 32.31
CA GLY A 39 26.07 0.09 32.48
C GLY A 39 26.16 -0.37 33.93
N LYS A 40 25.85 -1.65 34.16
CA LYS A 40 26.68 -2.56 34.97
C LYS A 40 26.31 -4.03 34.74
N ASN A 41 27.25 -4.90 35.08
CA ASN A 41 27.29 -6.32 34.71
C ASN A 41 26.16 -7.15 35.36
N SER A 42 25.67 -8.16 34.63
CA SER A 42 25.50 -9.52 35.18
C SER A 42 25.49 -10.57 34.05
N SER A 43 26.03 -11.76 34.35
CA SER A 43 26.26 -12.87 33.42
C SER A 43 24.98 -13.51 32.83
N PHE A 44 25.08 -13.98 31.59
CA PHE A 44 24.14 -14.94 31.00
C PHE A 44 24.08 -16.26 31.80
N ARG A 45 22.93 -16.93 31.77
CA ARG A 45 22.84 -18.39 31.89
C ARG A 45 21.84 -18.91 30.86
N LEU A 46 22.31 -19.83 30.01
CA LEU A 46 21.50 -20.50 28.97
C LEU A 46 20.73 -21.70 29.57
N LEU A 47 20.03 -22.46 28.71
CA LEU A 47 19.08 -23.56 28.97
C LEU A 47 17.64 -23.05 29.25
N GLY A 48 16.60 -23.44 28.53
CA GLY A 48 16.50 -24.40 27.42
C GLY A 48 15.99 -25.76 27.88
N SER A 49 14.83 -26.16 27.36
CA SER A 49 14.15 -27.41 27.71
C SER A 49 13.57 -28.07 26.45
N LYS A 50 14.10 -29.25 26.09
CA LYS A 50 13.45 -30.14 25.11
C LYS A 50 12.17 -30.74 25.71
N ALA A 51 11.28 -31.21 24.85
CA ALA A 51 10.21 -32.11 25.25
C ALA A 51 10.76 -33.45 25.74
N ASN A 52 10.01 -34.12 26.63
CA ASN A 52 9.25 -35.32 26.27
C ASN A 52 8.16 -35.56 27.33
N GLY A 53 7.07 -36.21 26.94
CA GLY A 53 5.98 -36.58 27.85
C GLY A 53 6.05 -38.04 28.29
N MET A 54 5.15 -38.41 29.21
CA MET A 54 4.71 -39.79 29.43
C MET A 54 3.22 -39.77 29.80
N GLU A 55 2.53 -40.87 29.47
CA GLU A 55 1.09 -41.03 29.61
C GLU A 55 0.69 -41.41 31.05
N GLY A 56 -0.56 -41.26 31.47
CA GLY A 56 -1.70 -40.64 30.80
C GLY A 56 -2.95 -40.70 31.68
N GLY A 57 -4.01 -39.92 31.44
CA GLY A 57 -4.15 -38.80 30.51
C GLY A 57 -4.96 -37.69 31.17
N TYR A 58 -4.28 -36.73 31.82
CA TYR A 58 -4.91 -35.88 32.84
C TYR A 58 -4.72 -34.38 32.62
N SER A 59 -5.83 -33.65 32.66
CA SER A 59 -5.89 -32.18 32.62
C SER A 59 -5.71 -31.57 34.01
N LYS A 60 -4.83 -30.56 34.16
CA LYS A 60 -4.81 -29.67 35.34
C LYS A 60 -4.53 -28.21 34.96
N ARG A 61 -5.45 -27.33 35.36
CA ARG A 61 -5.35 -25.86 35.36
C ARG A 61 -4.71 -25.40 36.68
N TRP A 62 -3.77 -24.46 36.64
CA TRP A 62 -3.26 -23.79 37.84
C TRP A 62 -3.05 -22.28 37.65
N ILE A 63 -3.56 -21.51 38.61
CA ILE A 63 -3.23 -20.09 38.84
C ILE A 63 -2.42 -20.01 40.14
N ARG A 64 -1.52 -19.04 40.26
CA ARG A 64 -0.51 -18.94 41.34
C ARG A 64 -1.06 -18.33 42.65
N ARG A 65 -0.40 -18.72 43.76
CA ARG A 65 0.00 -17.97 44.99
C ARG A 65 -0.43 -18.69 46.28
N PRO A 66 0.25 -18.44 47.43
CA PRO A 66 1.70 -18.36 47.68
C PRO A 66 2.07 -19.25 48.91
N VAL A 67 3.27 -19.08 49.51
CA VAL A 67 3.60 -19.07 50.97
C VAL A 67 5.11 -19.34 51.21
N SER A 68 5.59 -18.97 52.41
CA SER A 68 6.97 -18.79 52.88
C SER A 68 7.84 -20.04 53.05
N THR A 69 9.16 -19.85 52.93
CA THR A 69 10.21 -20.67 53.57
C THR A 69 10.47 -20.23 55.03
N LYS A 70 11.20 -21.07 55.80
CA LYS A 70 11.70 -20.78 57.16
C LYS A 70 13.21 -21.12 57.27
N THR A 71 13.83 -20.70 58.37
CA THR A 71 15.24 -20.91 58.79
C THR A 71 16.30 -20.11 58.01
N GLY A 72 17.32 -19.50 58.64
CA GLY A 72 17.48 -19.19 60.08
C GLY A 72 18.90 -18.84 60.53
N GLY A 73 19.12 -17.61 61.05
CA GLY A 73 20.36 -17.12 61.70
C GLY A 73 21.57 -16.91 60.76
N GLU A 74 22.59 -16.09 61.05
CA GLU A 74 22.80 -14.91 61.93
C GLU A 74 23.74 -13.94 61.13
N SER A 75 24.08 -12.69 61.47
CA SER A 75 24.24 -12.02 62.77
C SER A 75 24.32 -10.46 62.65
N GLN A 76 24.27 -9.78 63.81
CA GLN A 76 24.74 -8.41 64.13
C GLN A 76 24.17 -7.13 63.45
N THR A 77 23.26 -6.46 64.20
CA THR A 77 23.25 -5.01 64.58
C THR A 77 23.45 -3.90 63.51
N THR A 78 22.59 -2.87 63.43
CA THR A 78 22.34 -1.86 64.51
C THR A 78 20.99 -1.09 64.40
N ARG A 79 20.66 -0.37 65.50
CA ARG A 79 19.63 0.69 65.71
C ARG A 79 19.62 1.79 64.60
N LYS A 80 18.61 2.65 64.33
CA LYS A 80 17.41 3.27 65.01
C LYS A 80 16.58 3.97 63.86
N SER A 81 15.35 4.53 63.96
CA SER A 81 14.10 4.31 64.73
C SER A 81 13.01 5.36 64.39
N LYS A 82 11.71 5.00 64.45
CA LYS A 82 10.48 5.87 64.49
C LYS A 82 10.14 6.79 63.30
N SER A 83 8.91 6.63 62.75
CA SER A 83 7.86 7.68 62.88
C SER A 83 6.45 7.09 62.71
N THR A 84 5.48 7.66 63.44
CA THR A 84 4.02 7.44 63.36
C THR A 84 3.39 8.44 62.37
N THR A 85 2.46 8.05 61.49
CA THR A 85 0.99 7.87 61.68
C THR A 85 0.19 9.17 61.82
N ILE A 86 -0.36 9.66 60.70
CA ILE A 86 -1.69 10.31 60.53
C ILE A 86 -2.15 9.94 59.09
N GLY A 87 -3.40 9.60 58.76
CA GLY A 87 -4.58 9.38 59.63
C GLY A 87 -5.84 10.11 59.16
N HIS A 88 -6.57 9.54 58.19
CA HIS A 88 -8.01 9.63 57.86
C HIS A 88 -8.18 9.22 56.37
N GLU A 89 -8.97 8.21 55.94
CA GLU A 89 -10.40 7.88 56.15
C GLU A 89 -11.31 8.62 55.13
N ILE A 90 -11.94 7.92 54.15
CA ILE A 90 -13.21 7.14 54.18
C ILE A 90 -14.43 8.09 53.93
N LEU A 91 -15.42 7.82 53.07
CA LEU A 91 -15.77 6.67 52.19
C LEU A 91 -16.54 7.13 50.91
N ASP A 92 -16.95 6.16 50.10
CA ASP A 92 -17.92 6.14 48.97
C ASP A 92 -18.79 7.38 48.63
N GLU A 93 -18.99 7.62 47.32
CA GLU A 93 -20.29 7.30 46.69
C GLU A 93 -20.20 7.08 45.17
N THR A 94 -21.06 6.22 44.61
CA THR A 94 -21.13 5.94 43.16
C THR A 94 -22.04 6.93 42.43
N PHE A 95 -21.53 7.64 41.42
CA PHE A 95 -22.36 8.37 40.45
C PHE A 95 -22.06 8.02 38.99
N SER A 96 -23.12 7.83 38.22
CA SER A 96 -23.08 7.54 36.78
C SER A 96 -23.21 8.84 35.98
N THR A 97 -22.11 9.30 35.37
CA THR A 97 -22.14 10.44 34.42
C THR A 97 -21.39 10.15 33.13
N ARG A 98 -22.17 9.75 32.13
CA ARG A 98 -21.94 9.78 30.68
C ARG A 98 -21.14 11.01 30.19
N SER A 99 -19.82 10.92 30.07
CA SER A 99 -18.96 11.99 29.55
C SER A 99 -18.68 11.83 28.04
N THR A 100 -19.59 12.30 27.19
CA THR A 100 -19.38 12.34 25.73
C THR A 100 -18.35 13.40 25.35
N LEU A 101 -17.10 13.01 25.11
CA LEU A 101 -16.10 13.86 24.46
C LEU A 101 -16.42 14.02 22.97
N ASN A 102 -17.38 14.90 22.70
CA ASN A 102 -17.91 15.18 21.37
C ASN A 102 -16.95 16.09 20.57
N ILE A 103 -15.78 15.56 20.21
CA ILE A 103 -14.85 16.22 19.29
C ILE A 103 -15.58 16.38 17.95
N LYS A 104 -15.83 17.62 17.53
CA LYS A 104 -16.53 17.93 16.28
C LYS A 104 -15.75 17.34 15.10
N LYS A 105 -16.31 16.30 14.49
CA LYS A 105 -15.80 15.68 13.26
C LYS A 105 -15.58 16.72 12.13
N THR A 106 -16.37 17.80 12.14
CA THR A 106 -16.28 18.96 11.24
C THR A 106 -14.89 19.59 11.24
N GLU A 107 -14.37 20.02 12.39
CA GLU A 107 -13.19 20.89 12.47
C GLU A 107 -11.91 20.16 12.03
N VAL A 108 -11.81 18.85 12.28
CA VAL A 108 -10.72 18.00 11.76
C VAL A 108 -10.86 17.77 10.24
N SER A 109 -12.09 17.62 9.73
CA SER A 109 -12.35 17.45 8.29
C SER A 109 -12.11 18.73 7.49
N ASP A 110 -12.37 19.90 8.09
CA ASP A 110 -12.17 21.21 7.47
C ASP A 110 -10.68 21.55 7.38
N PHE A 111 -9.89 21.22 8.41
CA PHE A 111 -8.43 21.47 8.40
C PHE A 111 -7.69 20.65 7.33
N HIS A 112 -8.08 19.39 7.11
CA HIS A 112 -7.52 18.57 6.04
C HIS A 112 -8.02 18.96 4.64
N ARG A 113 -9.27 19.44 4.50
CA ARG A 113 -9.81 19.89 3.20
C ARG A 113 -9.05 21.10 2.65
N ASN A 114 -8.51 21.96 3.52
CA ASN A 114 -7.80 23.18 3.12
C ASN A 114 -6.33 22.97 2.67
N GLN A 115 -5.78 21.74 2.70
CA GLN A 115 -4.38 21.48 2.31
C GLN A 115 -4.22 20.91 0.89
N TYR A 116 -5.30 20.49 0.23
CA TYR A 116 -5.27 19.84 -1.09
C TYR A 116 -5.96 20.66 -2.19
N CYS A 117 -5.87 21.99 -2.09
CA CYS A 117 -6.35 22.93 -3.10
C CYS A 117 -5.75 22.61 -4.47
N ASP A 118 -6.63 22.48 -5.45
CA ASP A 118 -6.50 21.78 -6.73
C ASP A 118 -5.09 21.66 -7.35
N ILE A 119 -4.70 20.45 -7.75
CA ILE A 119 -3.51 20.23 -8.58
C ILE A 119 -3.61 20.94 -9.94
N GLN A 120 -4.81 21.21 -10.46
CA GLN A 120 -4.99 22.05 -11.65
C GLN A 120 -4.56 23.51 -11.41
N GLN A 121 -4.72 24.05 -10.20
CA GLN A 121 -4.20 25.38 -9.85
C GLN A 121 -2.67 25.37 -9.86
N LYS A 122 -2.03 24.36 -9.25
CA LYS A 122 -0.57 24.19 -9.26
C LYS A 122 0.01 23.97 -10.66
N ILE A 123 -0.76 23.35 -11.56
CA ILE A 123 -0.44 23.25 -12.99
C ILE A 123 -0.48 24.64 -13.66
N ALA A 124 -1.51 25.46 -13.39
CA ALA A 124 -1.64 26.80 -13.95
C ALA A 124 -0.58 27.78 -13.41
N GLU A 125 -0.18 27.62 -12.15
CA GLU A 125 0.87 28.42 -11.48
C GLU A 125 2.30 28.05 -11.92
N ASN A 126 2.47 27.01 -12.75
CA ASN A 126 3.75 26.51 -13.24
C ASN A 126 4.75 26.16 -12.12
N GLU A 127 4.27 25.64 -10.99
CA GLU A 127 5.14 24.96 -10.02
C GLU A 127 5.87 23.77 -10.69
N ASP A 128 6.99 23.33 -10.11
CA ASP A 128 7.63 22.10 -10.55
C ASP A 128 6.82 20.87 -10.10
N ILE A 129 5.85 20.51 -10.93
CA ILE A 129 4.95 19.36 -10.77
C ILE A 129 5.73 18.05 -10.55
N ALA A 130 6.95 17.91 -11.10
CA ALA A 130 7.78 16.73 -10.89
C ALA A 130 8.37 16.65 -9.46
N LYS A 131 8.38 17.75 -8.70
CA LYS A 131 8.63 17.76 -7.24
C LYS A 131 7.39 17.40 -6.41
N LEU A 132 6.19 17.40 -7.00
CA LEU A 132 4.92 17.19 -6.27
C LEU A 132 4.22 15.87 -6.58
N VAL A 133 4.48 15.25 -7.73
CA VAL A 133 3.76 14.03 -8.16
C VAL A 133 4.65 12.79 -8.17
N THR A 134 4.24 11.77 -7.42
CA THR A 134 4.74 10.40 -7.52
C THR A 134 3.94 9.66 -8.58
N VAL A 135 4.58 8.95 -9.52
CA VAL A 135 3.87 8.19 -10.57
C VAL A 135 4.03 6.69 -10.32
N ILE A 136 2.92 6.02 -10.03
CA ILE A 136 2.87 4.57 -9.78
C ILE A 136 2.07 3.92 -10.91
N VAL A 137 2.71 3.04 -11.67
CA VAL A 137 2.00 2.13 -12.58
C VAL A 137 1.47 0.96 -11.74
N PHE A 138 0.23 0.55 -11.95
CA PHE A 138 -0.38 -0.56 -11.21
C PHE A 138 -1.31 -1.40 -12.09
N ASP A 139 -1.56 -2.64 -11.63
CA ASP A 139 -2.43 -3.63 -12.28
C ASP A 139 -2.97 -4.59 -11.20
N ILE A 140 -4.11 -5.25 -11.48
CA ILE A 140 -4.75 -6.21 -10.57
C ILE A 140 -5.29 -7.45 -11.29
N GLU A 141 -5.14 -8.61 -10.66
CA GLU A 141 -5.89 -9.82 -11.03
C GLU A 141 -7.09 -10.02 -10.10
N THR A 142 -8.17 -10.58 -10.63
CA THR A 142 -9.45 -10.74 -9.92
C THR A 142 -10.07 -12.12 -10.12
N THR A 143 -11.02 -12.52 -9.26
CA THR A 143 -11.79 -13.78 -9.43
C THR A 143 -12.81 -13.74 -10.58
N GLY A 144 -12.92 -12.63 -11.30
CA GLY A 144 -13.81 -12.44 -12.45
C GLY A 144 -14.26 -10.99 -12.62
N PHE A 145 -15.00 -10.67 -13.67
CA PHE A 145 -15.23 -9.28 -14.10
C PHE A 145 -16.25 -8.46 -13.29
N SER A 146 -17.03 -9.06 -12.39
CA SER A 146 -18.08 -8.34 -11.64
C SER A 146 -17.51 -7.68 -10.38
N ARG A 147 -17.06 -6.42 -10.49
CA ARG A 147 -16.53 -5.61 -9.37
C ARG A 147 -17.39 -5.59 -8.10
N GLN A 148 -18.71 -5.80 -8.19
CA GLN A 148 -19.59 -5.90 -7.02
C GLN A 148 -19.43 -7.22 -6.25
N ASN A 149 -19.20 -8.33 -6.94
CA ASN A 149 -19.27 -9.69 -6.37
C ASN A 149 -17.88 -10.34 -6.25
N GLU A 150 -17.00 -10.04 -7.19
CA GLU A 150 -15.67 -10.61 -7.34
C GLU A 150 -14.64 -9.86 -6.49
N ARG A 151 -13.48 -10.50 -6.30
CA ARG A 151 -12.43 -10.07 -5.38
C ARG A 151 -11.11 -9.90 -6.11
N ILE A 152 -10.24 -9.04 -5.58
CA ILE A 152 -8.84 -8.96 -6.02
C ILE A 152 -8.08 -10.19 -5.48
N ILE A 153 -7.15 -10.74 -6.28
CA ILE A 153 -6.32 -11.92 -5.97
C ILE A 153 -4.82 -11.73 -6.25
N GLU A 154 -4.44 -10.73 -7.04
CA GLU A 154 -3.08 -10.20 -7.12
C GLU A 154 -3.14 -8.68 -7.29
N ILE A 155 -2.18 -7.97 -6.72
CA ILE A 155 -1.95 -6.55 -6.97
C ILE A 155 -0.47 -6.30 -7.19
N ALA A 156 -0.14 -5.48 -8.18
CA ALA A 156 1.22 -5.06 -8.48
C ALA A 156 1.30 -3.54 -8.66
N LEU A 157 2.34 -2.91 -8.10
CA LEU A 157 2.65 -1.49 -8.20
C LEU A 157 4.14 -1.30 -8.58
N GLN A 158 4.44 -0.30 -9.41
CA GLN A 158 5.80 0.17 -9.71
C GLN A 158 5.86 1.70 -9.68
N ASP A 159 6.64 2.27 -8.75
CA ASP A 159 7.00 3.70 -8.74
C ASP A 159 8.05 3.97 -9.82
N LEU A 160 7.71 4.82 -10.79
CA LEU A 160 8.56 5.14 -11.93
C LEU A 160 9.80 5.97 -11.57
N GLN A 161 9.90 6.47 -10.34
CA GLN A 161 11.14 7.08 -9.83
C GLN A 161 12.24 6.05 -9.52
N GLY A 162 11.91 4.76 -9.40
CA GLY A 162 12.88 3.70 -9.12
C GLY A 162 13.47 3.77 -7.70
N GLY A 163 14.72 3.31 -7.57
CA GLY A 163 15.38 3.11 -6.27
C GLY A 163 14.97 1.81 -5.59
N GLU A 164 15.43 1.60 -4.35
CA GLU A 164 15.04 0.43 -3.56
C GLU A 164 13.54 0.40 -3.29
N ASN A 165 12.95 -0.80 -3.24
CA ASN A 165 11.52 -1.02 -2.98
C ASN A 165 10.61 -0.15 -3.86
N SER A 166 10.99 0.04 -5.12
CA SER A 166 10.18 0.75 -6.14
C SER A 166 9.10 -0.13 -6.76
N THR A 167 9.10 -1.44 -6.46
CA THR A 167 8.02 -2.36 -6.79
C THR A 167 7.39 -2.95 -5.53
N PHE A 168 6.10 -3.21 -5.61
CA PHE A 168 5.32 -3.95 -4.62
C PHE A 168 4.44 -4.95 -5.37
N GLN A 169 4.42 -6.20 -4.92
CA GLN A 169 3.57 -7.25 -5.49
C GLN A 169 3.14 -8.19 -4.38
N THR A 170 1.85 -8.55 -4.34
CA THR A 170 1.37 -9.63 -3.49
C THR A 170 0.16 -10.32 -4.10
N LEU A 171 0.01 -11.60 -3.80
CA LEU A 171 -1.28 -12.26 -3.90
C LEU A 171 -2.20 -11.72 -2.80
N VAL A 172 -3.51 -11.90 -2.97
CA VAL A 172 -4.54 -11.57 -1.97
C VAL A 172 -5.43 -12.77 -1.77
N ASN A 173 -5.78 -13.09 -0.53
CA ASN A 173 -6.71 -14.16 -0.18
C ASN A 173 -8.15 -13.62 -0.34
N PRO A 174 -8.93 -14.08 -1.34
CA PRO A 174 -10.25 -13.53 -1.61
C PRO A 174 -11.34 -14.10 -0.67
N GLY A 175 -10.98 -15.10 0.16
CA GLY A 175 -11.93 -15.83 1.01
C GLY A 175 -12.89 -16.75 0.26
N ARG A 176 -12.62 -17.07 -1.02
CA ARG A 176 -13.45 -17.89 -1.90
C ARG A 176 -12.61 -18.64 -2.94
N HIS A 177 -13.22 -19.59 -3.65
CA HIS A 177 -12.58 -20.24 -4.79
C HIS A 177 -12.31 -19.26 -5.94
N VAL A 178 -11.16 -19.46 -6.59
CA VAL A 178 -10.75 -18.82 -7.84
C VAL A 178 -11.09 -19.77 -8.99
N THR A 179 -11.98 -19.35 -9.90
CA THR A 179 -12.55 -20.19 -10.98
C THR A 179 -12.03 -19.87 -12.37
N ASN A 180 -11.23 -18.80 -12.50
CA ASN A 180 -10.73 -18.25 -13.76
C ASN A 180 -9.20 -18.38 -13.90
N SER A 181 -8.59 -19.35 -13.20
CA SER A 181 -7.15 -19.58 -13.13
C SER A 181 -6.46 -19.83 -14.48
N ASP A 182 -7.21 -20.17 -15.52
CA ASP A 182 -6.69 -20.38 -16.87
C ASP A 182 -6.28 -19.07 -17.55
N ILE A 183 -6.86 -17.94 -17.11
CA ILE A 183 -6.50 -16.59 -17.58
C ILE A 183 -5.15 -16.18 -16.99
N HIS A 184 -5.08 -16.11 -15.66
CA HIS A 184 -3.99 -15.44 -14.92
C HIS A 184 -3.11 -16.39 -14.11
N HIS A 185 -3.27 -17.70 -14.25
CA HIS A 185 -2.42 -18.73 -13.64
C HIS A 185 -2.24 -18.62 -12.11
N ILE A 186 -3.26 -18.13 -11.41
CA ILE A 186 -3.33 -18.11 -9.93
C ILE A 186 -4.43 -19.09 -9.52
N THR A 187 -4.08 -20.13 -8.77
CA THR A 187 -5.04 -21.13 -8.30
C THR A 187 -5.57 -20.79 -6.91
N THR A 188 -6.72 -21.38 -6.52
CA THR A 188 -7.24 -21.26 -5.15
C THR A 188 -6.18 -21.64 -4.10
N HIS A 189 -5.39 -22.70 -4.36
CA HIS A 189 -4.29 -23.11 -3.48
C HIS A 189 -3.24 -22.00 -3.26
N MET A 190 -2.90 -21.24 -4.30
CA MET A 190 -1.88 -20.17 -4.21
C MET A 190 -2.33 -19.00 -3.33
N VAL A 191 -3.61 -18.64 -3.36
CA VAL A 191 -4.18 -17.52 -2.57
C VAL A 191 -4.63 -17.93 -1.16
N CYS A 192 -4.81 -19.22 -0.89
CA CYS A 192 -5.16 -19.74 0.43
C CYS A 192 -3.94 -20.17 1.29
N ARG A 193 -2.71 -19.87 0.86
CA ARG A 193 -1.50 -20.13 1.66
C ARG A 193 -1.45 -19.21 2.89
N PRO A 194 -0.88 -19.63 4.03
CA PRO A 194 -0.89 -18.83 5.27
C PRO A 194 -0.15 -17.49 5.21
N ASP A 195 0.74 -17.30 4.24
CA ASP A 195 1.51 -16.07 4.01
C ASP A 195 0.80 -15.07 3.07
N VAL A 196 -0.39 -15.40 2.56
CA VAL A 196 -1.15 -14.52 1.65
C VAL A 196 -2.20 -13.73 2.43
N PRO A 197 -2.07 -12.39 2.52
CA PRO A 197 -2.97 -11.57 3.32
C PRO A 197 -4.38 -11.49 2.71
N ARG A 198 -5.38 -11.34 3.56
CA ARG A 198 -6.71 -10.88 3.19
C ARG A 198 -6.65 -9.39 2.85
N MET A 199 -7.65 -8.93 2.10
CA MET A 199 -7.71 -7.53 1.68
C MET A 199 -7.77 -6.53 2.86
N GLU A 200 -8.40 -6.92 3.99
CA GLU A 200 -8.44 -6.10 5.22
C GLU A 200 -7.06 -5.89 5.86
N GLU A 201 -6.18 -6.89 5.77
CA GLU A 201 -4.79 -6.84 6.26
C GLU A 201 -3.89 -6.07 5.27
N LEU A 202 -4.21 -6.17 3.97
CA LEU A 202 -3.45 -5.57 2.88
C LEU A 202 -3.66 -4.07 2.72
N ILE A 203 -4.87 -3.53 2.93
CA ILE A 203 -5.14 -2.09 2.71
C ILE A 203 -4.23 -1.19 3.56
N PRO A 204 -4.01 -1.44 4.88
CA PRO A 204 -3.03 -0.69 5.67
C PRO A 204 -1.60 -0.75 5.11
N ILE A 205 -1.15 -1.94 4.66
CA ILE A 205 0.19 -2.16 4.09
C ILE A 205 0.34 -1.38 2.77
N LEU A 206 -0.67 -1.43 1.91
CA LEU A 206 -0.71 -0.71 0.64
C LEU A 206 -0.68 0.81 0.86
N LEU A 207 -1.47 1.32 1.81
CA LEU A 207 -1.46 2.73 2.21
C LEU A 207 -0.09 3.16 2.74
N GLN A 208 0.57 2.32 3.55
CA GLN A 208 1.91 2.61 4.07
C GLN A 208 2.98 2.60 2.96
N TYR A 209 2.95 1.62 2.05
CA TYR A 209 3.85 1.57 0.89
C TYR A 209 3.69 2.81 0.01
N VAL A 210 2.46 3.15 -0.38
CA VAL A 210 2.20 4.31 -1.22
C VAL A 210 2.65 5.61 -0.53
N LYS A 211 2.39 5.74 0.78
CA LYS A 211 2.85 6.89 1.58
C LYS A 211 4.38 6.98 1.68
N SER A 212 5.12 5.87 1.64
CA SER A 212 6.60 5.92 1.60
C SER A 212 7.17 6.26 0.22
N ARG A 213 6.39 6.09 -0.86
CA ARG A 213 6.75 6.58 -2.21
C ARG A 213 6.31 8.03 -2.47
N GLN A 214 5.31 8.51 -1.73
CA GLN A 214 4.71 9.84 -1.89
C GLN A 214 5.70 10.96 -1.55
N LYS A 215 5.85 11.94 -2.45
CA LYS A 215 6.62 13.17 -2.18
C LYS A 215 5.98 13.99 -1.04
N PRO A 216 6.74 14.68 -0.18
CA PRO A 216 6.19 15.47 0.92
C PRO A 216 5.16 16.51 0.45
N GLY A 217 3.94 16.47 1.01
CA GLY A 217 2.83 17.33 0.57
C GLY A 217 2.27 17.03 -0.83
N GLY A 218 2.76 15.99 -1.50
CA GLY A 218 2.48 15.69 -2.89
C GLY A 218 1.26 14.80 -3.16
N TYR A 219 1.03 14.55 -4.44
CA TYR A 219 -0.01 13.67 -4.98
C TYR A 219 0.60 12.36 -5.49
N VAL A 220 -0.20 11.30 -5.55
CA VAL A 220 0.19 10.02 -6.17
C VAL A 220 -0.69 9.77 -7.37
N MET A 221 -0.08 9.70 -8.56
CA MET A 221 -0.76 9.39 -9.80
C MET A 221 -0.64 7.91 -10.12
N PHE A 222 -1.76 7.19 -9.97
CA PHE A 222 -1.91 5.78 -10.29
C PHE A 222 -2.26 5.60 -11.77
N VAL A 223 -1.44 4.85 -12.50
CA VAL A 223 -1.59 4.63 -13.93
C VAL A 223 -1.86 3.16 -14.20
N ALA A 224 -3.02 2.83 -14.78
CA ALA A 224 -3.37 1.48 -15.20
C ALA A 224 -3.91 1.47 -16.64
N HIS A 225 -4.17 0.29 -17.19
CA HIS A 225 -4.67 0.11 -18.55
C HIS A 225 -6.11 -0.40 -18.53
N ASN A 226 -7.07 0.38 -19.04
CA ASN A 226 -8.52 0.19 -18.80
C ASN A 226 -8.96 0.52 -17.36
N ALA A 227 -8.12 1.28 -16.64
CA ALA A 227 -8.26 1.73 -15.25
C ALA A 227 -9.65 2.23 -14.86
N ARG A 228 -10.30 3.03 -15.72
CA ARG A 228 -11.62 3.64 -15.43
C ARG A 228 -12.75 2.60 -15.46
N ASN A 229 -12.53 1.48 -16.15
CA ASN A 229 -13.53 0.45 -16.40
C ASN A 229 -13.32 -0.82 -15.55
N PHE A 230 -12.10 -1.09 -15.08
CA PHE A 230 -11.74 -2.31 -14.35
C PHE A 230 -11.08 -2.01 -13.00
N ASP A 231 -9.80 -1.60 -13.00
CA ASP A 231 -8.91 -1.61 -11.84
C ASP A 231 -9.39 -0.71 -10.68
N VAL A 232 -9.61 0.56 -10.98
CA VAL A 232 -10.01 1.55 -9.97
C VAL A 232 -11.40 1.24 -9.41
N PRO A 233 -12.41 0.86 -10.24
CA PRO A 233 -13.66 0.32 -9.72
C PRO A 233 -13.56 -0.90 -8.79
N PHE A 234 -12.57 -1.78 -8.96
CA PHE A 234 -12.33 -2.90 -8.04
C PHE A 234 -11.66 -2.42 -6.74
N LEU A 235 -10.63 -1.59 -6.85
CA LEU A 235 -9.91 -0.99 -5.71
C LEU A 235 -10.85 -0.20 -4.79
N VAL A 236 -11.71 0.65 -5.38
CA VAL A 236 -12.75 1.42 -4.66
C VAL A 236 -13.71 0.49 -3.90
N ASN A 237 -14.15 -0.60 -4.54
CA ASN A 237 -15.09 -1.53 -3.91
C ASN A 237 -14.45 -2.32 -2.76
N GLU A 238 -13.19 -2.75 -2.90
CA GLU A 238 -12.48 -3.44 -1.83
C GLU A 238 -12.16 -2.52 -0.64
N PHE A 239 -11.75 -1.28 -0.89
CA PHE A 239 -11.61 -0.26 0.17
C PHE A 239 -12.94 -0.03 0.90
N GLY A 240 -14.04 0.19 0.17
CA GLY A 240 -15.36 0.43 0.74
C GLY A 240 -15.93 -0.77 1.52
N ARG A 241 -15.71 -2.01 1.05
CA ARG A 241 -16.08 -3.25 1.76
C ARG A 241 -15.43 -3.35 3.14
N HIS A 242 -14.21 -2.83 3.28
CA HIS A 242 -13.41 -2.87 4.52
C HIS A 242 -13.38 -1.53 5.26
N HIS A 243 -14.31 -0.63 4.94
CA HIS A 243 -14.50 0.68 5.60
C HIS A 243 -13.30 1.64 5.51
N PHE A 244 -12.45 1.49 4.50
CA PHE A 244 -11.40 2.45 4.16
C PHE A 244 -11.87 3.41 3.06
N GLU A 245 -11.39 4.66 3.12
CA GLU A 245 -11.52 5.65 2.04
C GLU A 245 -10.23 5.66 1.19
N ILE A 246 -10.36 5.84 -0.13
CA ILE A 246 -9.19 6.12 -0.98
C ILE A 246 -8.72 7.56 -0.69
N PRO A 247 -7.42 7.79 -0.43
CA PRO A 247 -6.90 9.13 -0.15
C PRO A 247 -7.19 10.14 -1.26
N GLN A 248 -7.63 11.34 -0.90
CA GLN A 248 -8.06 12.38 -1.86
C GLN A 248 -6.92 12.90 -2.76
N ASN A 249 -5.66 12.68 -2.38
CA ASN A 249 -4.48 13.00 -3.18
C ASN A 249 -4.05 11.86 -4.13
N TRP A 250 -4.84 10.79 -4.25
CA TRP A 250 -4.65 9.74 -5.26
C TRP A 250 -5.42 10.10 -6.54
N LEU A 251 -4.68 10.27 -7.63
CA LEU A 251 -5.18 10.63 -8.95
C LEU A 251 -5.07 9.41 -9.87
N PHE A 252 -6.09 9.09 -10.65
CA PHE A 252 -6.07 7.89 -11.50
C PHE A 252 -5.97 8.24 -12.98
N VAL A 253 -5.15 7.54 -13.75
CA VAL A 253 -5.00 7.72 -15.20
C VAL A 253 -5.23 6.38 -15.90
N ASP A 254 -6.07 6.41 -16.93
CA ASP A 254 -6.27 5.29 -17.84
C ASP A 254 -5.43 5.50 -19.10
N THR A 255 -4.54 4.56 -19.42
CA THR A 255 -3.71 4.64 -20.64
C THR A 255 -4.47 4.22 -21.91
N ARG A 256 -5.60 3.53 -21.80
CA ARG A 256 -6.35 3.03 -22.96
C ARG A 256 -6.96 4.15 -23.81
N PRO A 257 -7.48 5.27 -23.25
CA PRO A 257 -7.75 6.50 -23.99
C PRO A 257 -6.53 7.05 -24.75
N LEU A 258 -5.33 7.06 -24.14
CA LEU A 258 -4.11 7.56 -24.78
C LEU A 258 -3.73 6.71 -26.00
N ALA A 259 -3.81 5.38 -25.87
CA ALA A 259 -3.61 4.44 -26.97
C ALA A 259 -4.61 4.67 -28.13
N ARG A 260 -5.88 4.98 -27.82
CA ARG A 260 -6.89 5.32 -28.84
C ARG A 260 -6.61 6.64 -29.54
N GLU A 261 -5.86 7.55 -28.93
CA GLU A 261 -5.47 8.84 -29.51
C GLU A 261 -4.30 8.67 -30.49
N VAL A 262 -3.24 7.97 -30.08
CA VAL A 262 -2.09 7.66 -30.96
C VAL A 262 -2.55 6.91 -32.21
N LEU A 263 -3.37 5.85 -32.06
CA LEU A 263 -3.86 5.08 -33.21
C LEU A 263 -4.71 5.94 -34.18
N LYS A 264 -5.44 6.95 -33.69
CA LYS A 264 -6.17 7.89 -34.56
C LYS A 264 -5.22 8.82 -35.31
N MET A 265 -4.19 9.32 -34.64
CA MET A 265 -3.18 10.20 -35.27
C MET A 265 -2.41 9.47 -36.38
N GLU A 266 -2.25 8.16 -36.26
CA GLU A 266 -1.65 7.27 -37.26
C GLU A 266 -2.65 6.79 -38.35
N GLY A 267 -3.92 7.19 -38.29
CA GLY A 267 -4.96 6.73 -39.22
C GLY A 267 -5.40 5.27 -39.06
N LEU A 268 -5.00 4.60 -37.97
CA LEU A 268 -5.24 3.18 -37.74
C LEU A 268 -6.64 2.89 -37.17
N LYS A 269 -7.17 1.69 -37.45
CA LYS A 269 -8.47 1.24 -36.93
C LYS A 269 -8.39 1.01 -35.42
N VAL A 270 -9.07 1.89 -34.68
CA VAL A 270 -9.08 1.98 -33.20
C VAL A 270 -9.66 0.72 -32.50
N THR A 271 -10.34 -0.17 -33.22
CA THR A 271 -11.09 -1.29 -32.63
C THR A 271 -10.24 -2.45 -32.11
N SER A 272 -9.05 -2.71 -32.68
CA SER A 272 -8.23 -3.88 -32.34
C SER A 272 -6.86 -3.57 -31.74
N GLY A 273 -6.28 -2.39 -31.99
CA GLY A 273 -4.91 -2.06 -31.56
C GLY A 273 -4.74 -1.60 -30.10
N THR A 274 -5.79 -1.64 -29.26
CA THR A 274 -5.84 -0.89 -27.99
C THR A 274 -5.55 -1.69 -26.72
N SER A 275 -5.31 -3.01 -26.81
CA SER A 275 -4.90 -3.81 -25.64
C SER A 275 -3.42 -3.63 -25.33
N LEU A 276 -3.03 -3.87 -24.08
CA LEU A 276 -1.62 -3.82 -23.65
C LEU A 276 -0.73 -4.74 -24.51
N GLU A 277 -1.18 -5.95 -24.83
CA GLU A 277 -0.48 -6.90 -25.71
C GLU A 277 -0.29 -6.34 -27.14
N ALA A 278 -1.33 -5.72 -27.73
CA ALA A 278 -1.24 -5.11 -29.06
C ALA A 278 -0.29 -3.90 -29.08
N LEU A 279 -0.28 -3.11 -27.99
CA LEU A 279 0.65 -2.00 -27.83
C LEU A 279 2.09 -2.48 -27.64
N CYS A 280 2.32 -3.57 -26.90
CA CYS A 280 3.65 -4.17 -26.78
C CYS A 280 4.17 -4.66 -28.13
N LYS A 281 3.32 -5.34 -28.92
CA LYS A 281 3.61 -5.75 -30.30
C LYS A 281 3.94 -4.55 -31.19
N LYS A 282 3.12 -3.49 -31.17
CA LYS A 282 3.36 -2.25 -31.93
C LYS A 282 4.73 -1.64 -31.60
N TYR A 283 5.06 -1.50 -30.32
CA TYR A 283 6.28 -0.81 -29.87
C TYR A 283 7.52 -1.70 -29.79
N ASN A 284 7.44 -2.95 -30.25
CA ASN A 284 8.49 -3.98 -30.12
C ASN A 284 8.98 -4.14 -28.67
N ILE A 285 8.08 -3.99 -27.70
CA ILE A 285 8.35 -4.20 -26.27
C ILE A 285 8.27 -5.71 -26.02
N GLN A 286 9.39 -6.29 -25.60
CA GLN A 286 9.42 -7.68 -25.15
C GLN A 286 8.63 -7.81 -23.84
N PHE A 287 7.60 -8.63 -23.85
CA PHE A 287 6.83 -8.95 -22.66
C PHE A 287 7.63 -9.91 -21.77
N VAL A 288 7.94 -9.51 -20.54
CA VAL A 288 8.81 -10.28 -19.62
C VAL A 288 7.95 -10.93 -18.53
N GLY A 289 7.83 -12.25 -18.60
CA GLY A 289 6.98 -13.06 -17.70
C GLY A 289 5.86 -13.75 -18.48
N LYS A 290 4.77 -14.08 -17.78
CA LYS A 290 3.51 -14.53 -18.40
C LYS A 290 2.55 -13.35 -18.43
N ALA A 291 1.80 -13.18 -19.52
CA ALA A 291 0.67 -12.25 -19.55
C ALA A 291 -0.40 -12.65 -18.53
N HIS A 292 -1.20 -11.68 -18.10
CA HIS A 292 -2.15 -11.85 -16.99
C HIS A 292 -1.43 -12.28 -15.71
N ARG A 293 -0.39 -11.52 -15.37
CA ARG A 293 0.25 -11.52 -14.05
C ARG A 293 0.65 -10.10 -13.74
N ALA A 294 0.04 -9.51 -12.72
CA ALA A 294 -0.01 -8.06 -12.55
C ALA A 294 1.36 -7.35 -12.63
N MET A 295 2.45 -7.94 -12.13
CA MET A 295 3.79 -7.32 -12.21
C MET A 295 4.43 -7.39 -13.61
N ALA A 296 4.11 -8.41 -14.42
CA ALA A 296 4.54 -8.48 -15.81
C ALA A 296 3.78 -7.46 -16.67
N ASP A 297 2.46 -7.36 -16.46
CA ASP A 297 1.60 -6.37 -17.11
C ASP A 297 1.94 -4.92 -16.65
N VAL A 298 2.24 -4.66 -15.38
CA VAL A 298 2.84 -3.39 -14.89
C VAL A 298 4.15 -3.08 -15.60
N THR A 299 5.07 -4.05 -15.70
CA THR A 299 6.37 -3.83 -16.34
C THR A 299 6.21 -3.48 -17.82
N ALA A 300 5.32 -4.17 -18.53
CA ALA A 300 4.98 -3.87 -19.91
C ALA A 300 4.30 -2.49 -20.04
N LEU A 301 3.36 -2.17 -19.16
CA LEU A 301 2.62 -0.91 -19.14
C LEU A 301 3.54 0.29 -18.84
N SER A 302 4.52 0.16 -17.95
CA SER A 302 5.53 1.19 -17.68
C SER A 302 6.33 1.58 -18.94
N LEU A 303 6.60 0.62 -19.83
CA LEU A 303 7.29 0.86 -21.11
C LEU A 303 6.32 1.39 -22.18
N VAL A 304 5.09 0.88 -22.23
CA VAL A 304 4.04 1.37 -23.15
C VAL A 304 3.65 2.82 -22.81
N LEU A 305 3.56 3.19 -21.53
CA LEU A 305 3.28 4.55 -21.08
C LEU A 305 4.32 5.54 -21.62
N GLN A 306 5.61 5.22 -21.52
CA GLN A 306 6.69 6.08 -22.06
C GLN A 306 6.50 6.33 -23.55
N ARG A 307 6.16 5.29 -24.33
CA ARG A 307 5.89 5.41 -25.77
C ARG A 307 4.65 6.25 -26.06
N LEU A 308 3.54 5.98 -25.38
CA LEU A 308 2.31 6.77 -25.52
C LEU A 308 2.52 8.26 -25.18
N THR A 309 3.26 8.57 -24.10
CA THR A 309 3.57 9.97 -23.76
C THR A 309 4.52 10.63 -24.74
N PHE A 310 5.47 9.87 -25.33
CA PHE A 310 6.37 10.39 -26.36
C PHE A 310 5.63 10.70 -27.67
N ASP A 311 4.83 9.76 -28.17
CA ASP A 311 4.09 9.88 -29.43
C ASP A 311 3.08 11.05 -29.37
N LEU A 312 2.38 11.20 -28.24
CA LEU A 312 1.45 12.30 -27.99
C LEU A 312 2.14 13.62 -27.62
N LYS A 313 3.47 13.63 -27.45
CA LYS A 313 4.26 14.77 -26.90
C LYS A 313 3.69 15.30 -25.58
N LEU A 314 3.21 14.38 -24.74
CA LEU A 314 2.40 14.66 -23.56
C LEU A 314 3.28 14.79 -22.31
N PRO A 315 3.52 16.02 -21.78
CA PRO A 315 4.26 16.20 -20.54
C PRO A 315 3.48 15.70 -19.32
N LEU A 316 4.16 15.59 -18.17
CA LEU A 316 3.54 15.16 -16.90
C LEU A 316 2.31 16.00 -16.53
N SER A 317 2.34 17.32 -16.73
CA SER A 317 1.18 18.21 -16.57
C SER A 317 -0.02 17.79 -17.43
N GLY A 318 0.22 17.49 -18.71
CA GLY A 318 -0.80 16.99 -19.64
C GLY A 318 -1.30 15.59 -19.32
N LEU A 319 -0.49 14.74 -18.68
CA LEU A 319 -0.92 13.43 -18.19
C LEU A 319 -1.82 13.57 -16.96
N ILE A 320 -1.50 14.48 -16.04
CA ILE A 320 -2.34 14.81 -14.87
C ILE A 320 -3.64 15.50 -15.31
N ALA A 321 -3.62 16.35 -16.34
CA ALA A 321 -4.84 16.93 -16.92
C ALA A 321 -5.80 15.88 -17.52
N ARG A 322 -5.35 14.62 -17.67
CA ARG A 322 -6.15 13.46 -18.12
C ARG A 322 -6.49 12.49 -16.98
N HIS A 323 -6.25 12.88 -15.72
CA HIS A 323 -6.61 12.07 -14.56
C HIS A 323 -8.12 12.00 -14.35
N PHE A 324 -8.53 11.15 -13.40
CA PHE A 324 -9.87 11.05 -12.87
C PHE A 324 -9.88 10.68 -11.39
N THR A 325 -10.99 10.97 -10.75
CA THR A 325 -11.28 10.69 -9.35
C THR A 325 -12.25 9.50 -9.21
N PRO A 326 -12.22 8.77 -8.08
CA PRO A 326 -13.23 7.75 -7.78
C PRO A 326 -14.67 8.28 -7.83
N SER A 327 -14.87 9.55 -7.47
CA SER A 327 -16.17 10.24 -7.46
C SER A 327 -16.86 10.24 -8.83
N GLU A 328 -16.10 10.50 -9.91
CA GLU A 328 -16.63 10.47 -11.29
C GLU A 328 -17.18 9.10 -11.72
N LEU A 329 -16.61 8.00 -11.20
CA LEU A 329 -17.07 6.64 -11.50
C LEU A 329 -18.50 6.39 -11.01
N THR A 330 -18.97 7.20 -10.05
CA THR A 330 -20.33 7.13 -9.48
C THR A 330 -21.28 8.09 -10.17
N SER A 331 -20.86 9.32 -10.49
CA SER A 331 -21.73 10.33 -11.12
C SER A 331 -22.12 9.93 -12.54
N ALA A 332 -21.22 9.25 -13.26
CA ALA A 332 -21.49 8.70 -14.59
C ALA A 332 -22.62 7.65 -14.61
N LYS A 333 -22.97 7.02 -13.47
CA LYS A 333 -24.11 6.10 -13.36
C LYS A 333 -25.46 6.79 -13.14
N LYS A 334 -25.50 8.07 -12.77
CA LYS A 334 -26.74 8.84 -12.59
C LYS A 334 -27.19 9.61 -13.85
N LYS A 335 -26.52 9.38 -14.99
CA LYS A 335 -26.79 9.99 -16.30
C LYS A 335 -27.09 8.94 -17.39
N LYS A 336 -27.62 7.79 -16.97
CA LYS A 336 -28.10 6.68 -17.79
C LYS A 336 -29.31 6.05 -17.09
#